data_AF-A0A840FTZ5-F1
#
_entry.id   AF-A0A840FTZ5-F1
#
_cell.length_a   1.000
_cell.length_b   1.000
_cell.length_c   1.000
_cell.angle_alpha   90.00
_cell.angle_beta   90.00
_cell.angle_gamma   90.00
#
_symmetry.space_group_name_H-M   'P 1'
#
loop_
_entity.id
_entity.type
_entity.pdbx_description
1 polymer ?
#
loop_
_entity_poly.entity_id
_entity_poly.type
_entity_poly.pdbx_seq_one_letter_code
_entity_poly.pdbx_strand_id
1 'polypeptide(L)'
;MTLRVTQAGIEDEAGRTGASVEQIRELVLLEGFMRRAAWVGGPFMLKGSLITRQYLSGPVQDNERLSRDIDWVCTEPFDRERSARQLNTWAQSVTTVHLDDGLRFRPFVENAFWRMIDYAMDDDFPTVSTDIDGCVLDGESETPLHRFRLDVSFNLKLDPPPVPLHYTPCLGEAFHLPSTCALDLQIAWKLHQCLVRPRFKDLLDLMWLVPENAIDADAVGRALRAECALDKADIGRLRYLLNGDMPRHPVFPGQRAVETMARAWEYWRHGRMPNKAGQWQVALHIGDPASVCVSRVDALPERLEDFLAQLHEALHGLVAALSPEAPLRPGAFLKA
;
A
#
# COMPACT_ATOMS: atom_id res chain seq x y z
N MET A 1 16.09 -8.48 27.03
CA MET A 1 16.32 -7.03 26.89
C MET A 1 15.58 -6.61 25.64
N THR A 2 14.59 -5.72 25.75
CA THR A 2 13.84 -5.22 24.60
C THR A 2 14.80 -4.43 23.71
N LEU A 3 14.79 -4.69 22.39
CA LEU A 3 15.54 -3.88 21.44
C LEU A 3 14.85 -2.53 21.32
N ARG A 4 15.41 -1.52 21.99
CA ARG A 4 14.92 -0.13 21.93
C ARG A 4 15.32 0.52 20.62
N VAL A 5 14.37 1.24 20.03
CA VAL A 5 14.64 2.16 18.94
C VAL A 5 15.36 3.38 19.49
N THR A 6 16.37 3.86 18.76
CA THR A 6 17.13 5.06 19.09
C THR A 6 17.30 5.94 17.86
N GLN A 7 17.58 7.24 18.05
CA GLN A 7 17.88 8.14 16.94
C GLN A 7 19.12 7.69 16.15
N ALA A 8 20.15 7.18 16.82
CA ALA A 8 21.33 6.60 16.16
C ALA A 8 20.97 5.37 15.31
N GLY A 9 20.12 4.47 15.81
CA GLY A 9 19.67 3.31 15.05
C GLY A 9 18.89 3.69 13.78
N ILE A 10 18.10 4.77 13.84
CA ILE A 10 17.39 5.33 12.67
C ILE A 10 18.39 5.87 11.64
N GLU A 11 19.44 6.57 12.08
CA GLU A 11 20.49 7.11 11.19
C GLU A 11 21.31 5.98 10.54
N ASP A 12 21.67 4.95 11.30
CA ASP A 12 22.38 3.79 10.79
C ASP A 12 21.53 3.02 9.75
N GLU A 13 20.26 2.81 10.03
CA GLU A 13 19.32 2.13 9.13
C GLU A 13 19.06 2.95 7.85
N ALA A 14 18.97 4.28 7.96
CA ALA A 14 18.91 5.18 6.81
C ALA A 14 20.15 5.05 5.93
N GLY A 15 21.35 5.03 6.55
CA GLY A 15 22.61 4.79 5.86
C GLY A 15 22.69 3.41 5.17
N ARG A 16 22.19 2.36 5.83
CA ARG A 16 22.15 1.00 5.30
C ARG A 16 21.25 0.87 4.07
N THR A 17 20.06 1.47 4.13
CA THR A 17 19.00 1.28 3.12
C THR A 17 19.03 2.31 1.99
N GLY A 18 19.74 3.42 2.18
CA GLY A 18 19.73 4.58 1.29
C GLY A 18 18.50 5.47 1.44
N ALA A 19 17.58 5.17 2.38
CA ALA A 19 16.46 6.03 2.72
C ALA A 19 16.91 7.27 3.52
N SER A 20 16.06 8.29 3.59
CA SER A 20 16.30 9.43 4.49
C SER A 20 15.99 9.06 5.94
N VAL A 21 16.62 9.78 6.88
CA VAL A 21 16.36 9.65 8.32
C VAL A 21 14.86 9.84 8.64
N GLU A 22 14.19 10.77 7.96
CA GLU A 22 12.76 11.01 8.10
C GLU A 22 11.92 9.82 7.64
N GLN A 23 12.28 9.18 6.53
CA GLN A 23 11.56 8.01 6.03
C GLN A 23 11.67 6.83 6.98
N ILE A 24 12.86 6.57 7.52
CA ILE A 24 13.06 5.52 8.52
C ILE A 24 12.32 5.87 9.82
N ARG A 25 12.36 7.14 10.26
CA ARG A 25 11.61 7.59 11.44
C ARG A 25 10.10 7.39 11.28
N GLU A 26 9.53 7.75 10.13
CA GLU A 26 8.11 7.54 9.81
C GLU A 26 7.78 6.05 9.85
N LEU A 27 8.59 5.21 9.20
CA LEU A 27 8.41 3.76 9.17
C LEU A 27 8.44 3.12 10.56
N VAL A 28 9.42 3.49 11.37
CA VAL A 28 9.57 3.06 12.76
C VAL A 28 8.36 3.44 13.61
N LEU A 29 7.80 4.63 13.43
CA LEU A 29 6.61 5.06 14.15
C LEU A 29 5.37 4.29 13.72
N LEU A 30 5.22 4.00 12.42
CA LEU A 30 4.16 3.11 11.91
C LEU A 30 4.29 1.72 12.54
N GLU A 31 5.50 1.16 12.58
CA GLU A 31 5.79 -0.15 13.19
C GLU A 31 5.58 -0.17 14.71
N GLY A 32 5.95 0.90 15.40
CA GLY A 32 5.68 1.09 16.82
C GLY A 32 4.19 1.17 17.15
N PHE A 33 3.41 1.82 16.29
CA PHE A 33 1.95 1.86 16.40
C PHE A 33 1.35 0.47 16.15
N MET A 34 1.83 -0.25 15.12
CA MET A 34 1.39 -1.63 14.83
C MET A 34 1.66 -2.57 16.00
N ARG A 35 2.82 -2.48 16.64
CA ARG A 35 3.15 -3.30 17.82
C ARG A 35 2.18 -3.07 18.97
N ARG A 36 1.84 -1.80 19.24
CA ARG A 36 0.84 -1.43 20.26
C ARG A 36 -0.56 -1.90 19.86
N ALA A 37 -0.94 -1.76 18.60
CA ALA A 37 -2.21 -2.26 18.06
C ALA A 37 -2.33 -3.77 18.19
N ALA A 38 -1.26 -4.52 17.94
CA ALA A 38 -1.21 -5.96 18.14
C ALA A 38 -1.42 -6.35 19.61
N TRP A 39 -0.81 -5.59 20.53
CA TRP A 39 -0.97 -5.80 21.97
C TRP A 39 -2.40 -5.49 22.46
N VAL A 40 -2.99 -4.37 22.01
CA VAL A 40 -4.36 -3.96 22.36
C VAL A 40 -5.39 -4.92 21.78
N GLY A 41 -5.14 -5.44 20.58
CA GLY A 41 -6.09 -6.24 19.82
C GLY A 41 -7.27 -5.42 19.30
N GLY A 42 -8.35 -6.12 18.95
CA GLY A 42 -9.56 -5.56 18.38
C GLY A 42 -9.92 -6.21 17.04
N PRO A 43 -11.09 -5.88 16.47
CA PRO A 43 -11.53 -6.45 15.19
C PRO A 43 -10.93 -5.68 14.01
N PHE A 44 -9.63 -5.44 14.06
CA PHE A 44 -8.92 -4.71 13.02
C PHE A 44 -7.88 -5.63 12.38
N MET A 45 -7.94 -5.74 11.05
CA MET A 45 -6.97 -6.44 10.23
C MET A 45 -6.06 -5.43 9.57
N LEU A 46 -4.75 -5.61 9.66
CA LEU A 46 -3.79 -4.76 8.95
C LEU A 46 -3.75 -5.13 7.45
N LYS A 47 -3.71 -4.13 6.57
CA LYS A 47 -3.55 -4.30 5.11
C LYS A 47 -2.49 -3.32 4.58
N GLY A 48 -2.31 -3.32 3.26
CA GLY A 48 -1.55 -2.28 2.57
C GLY A 48 -0.03 -2.47 2.64
N SER A 49 0.70 -1.38 2.38
CA SER A 49 2.12 -1.44 2.02
C SER A 49 3.02 -2.00 3.13
N LEU A 50 2.67 -1.81 4.41
CA LEU A 50 3.44 -2.37 5.52
C LEU A 50 3.43 -3.91 5.52
N ILE A 51 2.29 -4.52 5.14
CA ILE A 51 2.21 -5.98 4.93
C ILE A 51 2.99 -6.39 3.68
N THR A 52 2.87 -5.63 2.57
CA THR A 52 3.64 -5.89 1.33
C THR A 52 5.12 -6.05 1.66
N ARG A 53 5.69 -5.15 2.49
CA ARG A 53 7.11 -5.18 2.85
C ARG A 53 7.55 -6.52 3.42
N GLN A 54 6.73 -7.19 4.22
CA GLN A 54 7.09 -8.47 4.86
C GLN A 54 7.24 -9.62 3.86
N TYR A 55 6.57 -9.53 2.70
CA TYR A 55 6.68 -10.50 1.60
C TYR A 55 7.78 -10.16 0.59
N LEU A 56 8.43 -9.00 0.75
CA LEU A 56 9.54 -8.53 -0.07
C LEU A 56 10.87 -8.51 0.68
N SER A 57 10.82 -8.67 2.01
CA SER A 57 11.99 -8.63 2.90
C SER A 57 12.81 -9.90 2.75
N GLY A 58 13.71 -9.92 1.77
CA GLY A 58 14.71 -10.96 1.53
C GLY A 58 16.05 -10.35 1.09
N PRO A 59 17.17 -11.09 1.21
CA PRO A 59 18.53 -10.59 0.95
C PRO A 59 18.83 -10.22 -0.52
N VAL A 60 17.82 -10.25 -1.39
CA VAL A 60 17.93 -10.11 -2.86
C VAL A 60 17.46 -8.72 -3.33
N GLN A 61 16.85 -7.90 -2.48
CA GLN A 61 16.38 -6.56 -2.88
C GLN A 61 17.27 -5.46 -2.29
N ASP A 62 18.13 -4.88 -3.13
CA ASP A 62 18.93 -3.68 -2.84
C ASP A 62 18.10 -2.39 -2.71
N ASN A 63 16.75 -2.50 -2.73
CA ASN A 63 15.81 -1.40 -2.70
C ASN A 63 14.62 -1.72 -1.78
N GLU A 64 14.51 -1.00 -0.67
CA GLU A 64 13.51 -1.27 0.35
C GLU A 64 12.19 -0.61 -0.03
N ARG A 65 11.09 -1.35 0.08
CA ARG A 65 9.74 -0.78 -0.01
C ARG A 65 9.44 0.03 1.25
N LEU A 66 9.04 1.29 1.11
CA LEU A 66 8.69 2.19 2.21
C LEU A 66 7.16 2.27 2.43
N SER A 67 6.71 2.77 3.57
CA SER A 67 5.30 3.12 3.79
C SER A 67 5.20 4.43 4.55
N ARG A 68 4.14 5.19 4.26
CA ARG A 68 3.84 6.48 4.92
C ARG A 68 2.43 6.53 5.50
N ASP A 69 1.60 5.60 5.06
CA ASP A 69 0.28 5.33 5.59
C ASP A 69 0.28 3.99 6.34
N ILE A 70 -0.69 3.88 7.24
CA ILE A 70 -1.09 2.61 7.85
C ILE A 70 -2.57 2.38 7.57
N ASP A 71 -2.85 1.27 6.88
CA ASP A 71 -4.18 0.90 6.43
C ASP A 71 -4.71 -0.28 7.24
N TRP A 72 -5.88 -0.11 7.85
CA TRP A 72 -6.60 -1.17 8.55
C TRP A 72 -7.96 -1.43 7.92
N VAL A 73 -8.50 -2.60 8.22
CA VAL A 73 -9.88 -2.99 7.91
C VAL A 73 -10.56 -3.38 9.21
N CYS A 74 -11.71 -2.79 9.50
CA CYS A 74 -12.59 -3.33 10.53
C CYS A 74 -13.25 -4.60 10.02
N THR A 75 -13.05 -5.72 10.71
CA THR A 75 -13.58 -7.03 10.32
C THR A 75 -15.01 -7.25 10.80
N GLU A 76 -15.52 -6.38 11.67
CA GLU A 76 -16.92 -6.37 12.09
C GLU A 76 -17.80 -5.56 11.12
N PRO A 77 -19.08 -5.92 10.96
CA PRO A 77 -20.02 -5.14 10.17
C PRO A 77 -20.09 -3.68 10.63
N PHE A 78 -20.14 -2.76 9.67
CA PHE A 78 -20.25 -1.34 9.98
C PHE A 78 -21.57 -1.00 10.64
N ASP A 79 -21.48 -0.36 11.80
CA ASP A 79 -22.59 0.32 12.47
C ASP A 79 -22.07 1.68 12.92
N ARG A 80 -22.68 2.77 12.44
CA ARG A 80 -22.10 4.12 12.59
C ARG A 80 -21.72 4.45 14.02
N GLU A 81 -22.60 4.19 14.97
CA GLU A 81 -22.36 4.54 16.37
C GLU A 81 -21.37 3.59 17.05
N ARG A 82 -21.55 2.28 16.87
CA ARG A 82 -20.65 1.28 17.44
C ARG A 82 -19.25 1.40 16.86
N SER A 83 -19.11 1.52 15.54
CA SER A 83 -17.83 1.67 14.84
C SER A 83 -17.13 2.96 15.27
N ALA A 84 -17.84 4.09 15.41
CA ALA A 84 -17.23 5.33 15.92
C ALA A 84 -16.70 5.17 17.36
N ARG A 85 -17.49 4.56 18.25
CA ARG A 85 -17.03 4.27 19.63
C ARG A 85 -15.83 3.34 19.63
N GLN A 86 -15.88 2.26 18.85
CA GLN A 86 -14.84 1.25 18.77
C GLN A 86 -13.52 1.82 18.24
N LEU A 87 -13.58 2.63 17.17
CA LEU A 87 -12.43 3.35 16.63
C LEU A 87 -11.78 4.27 17.66
N ASN A 88 -12.59 5.10 18.34
CA ASN A 88 -12.11 6.03 19.36
C ASN A 88 -11.45 5.30 20.52
N THR A 89 -12.11 4.27 21.05
CA THR A 89 -11.58 3.45 22.15
C THR A 89 -10.28 2.77 21.72
N TRP A 90 -10.25 2.16 20.53
CA TRP A 90 -9.07 1.47 20.03
C TRP A 90 -7.88 2.43 19.82
N ALA A 91 -8.07 3.53 19.08
CA ALA A 91 -7.01 4.49 18.85
C ALA A 91 -6.48 5.12 20.16
N GLN A 92 -7.37 5.39 21.12
CA GLN A 92 -6.98 5.84 22.46
C GLN A 92 -6.16 4.79 23.20
N SER A 93 -6.58 3.52 23.20
CA SER A 93 -5.83 2.43 23.83
C SER A 93 -4.46 2.27 23.19
N VAL A 94 -4.37 2.23 21.86
CA VAL A 94 -3.09 2.07 21.14
C VAL A 94 -2.11 3.21 21.44
N THR A 95 -2.57 4.46 21.41
CA THR A 95 -1.71 5.64 21.66
C THR A 95 -1.31 5.82 23.12
N THR A 96 -1.95 5.13 24.06
CA THR A 96 -1.62 5.21 25.50
C THR A 96 -0.87 4.01 26.04
N VAL A 97 -0.70 2.95 25.24
CA VAL A 97 0.10 1.79 25.62
C VAL A 97 1.57 2.20 25.70
N HIS A 98 2.14 2.02 26.88
CA HIS A 98 3.55 2.21 27.11
C HIS A 98 4.30 0.89 26.90
N LEU A 99 5.14 0.85 25.88
CA LEU A 99 6.12 -0.20 25.66
C LEU A 99 7.51 0.39 25.88
N ASP A 100 8.42 -0.40 26.44
CA ASP A 100 9.81 0.00 26.66
C ASP A 100 10.64 -0.11 25.37
N ASP A 101 10.16 0.49 24.28
CA ASP A 101 10.72 0.34 22.93
C ASP A 101 11.34 1.62 22.35
N GLY A 102 11.44 2.67 23.16
CA GLY A 102 12.01 3.96 22.75
C GLY A 102 11.05 4.83 21.94
N LEU A 103 9.75 4.50 21.89
CA LEU A 103 8.74 5.28 21.17
C LEU A 103 7.67 5.82 22.12
N ARG A 104 7.18 7.03 21.82
CA ARG A 104 6.05 7.63 22.52
C ARG A 104 5.03 8.17 21.53
N PHE A 105 3.75 7.94 21.81
CA PHE A 105 2.65 8.50 21.04
C PHE A 105 1.92 9.54 21.87
N ARG A 106 1.46 10.61 21.22
CA ARG A 106 0.52 11.54 21.85
C ARG A 106 -0.82 10.81 22.05
N PRO A 107 -1.44 10.90 23.24
CA PRO A 107 -2.77 10.33 23.47
C PRO A 107 -3.77 10.83 22.42
N PHE A 108 -4.52 9.90 21.81
CA PHE A 108 -5.46 10.20 20.73
C PHE A 108 -6.50 11.27 21.14
N VAL A 109 -6.96 11.25 22.38
CA VAL A 109 -7.93 12.21 22.94
C VAL A 109 -7.52 13.66 22.80
N GLU A 110 -6.22 13.97 22.75
CA GLU A 110 -5.72 15.35 22.59
C GLU A 110 -5.98 15.92 21.18
N ASN A 111 -6.23 15.06 20.19
CA ASN A 111 -6.53 15.45 18.82
C ASN A 111 -7.50 14.46 18.15
N ALA A 112 -8.56 14.07 18.88
CA ALA A 112 -9.47 13.03 18.42
C ALA A 112 -10.38 13.56 17.31
N PHE A 113 -10.19 13.07 16.10
CA PHE A 113 -11.10 13.30 14.97
C PHE A 113 -11.09 12.11 14.02
N TRP A 114 -12.16 11.96 13.25
CA TRP A 114 -12.23 11.05 12.11
C TRP A 114 -12.80 11.81 10.93
N ARG A 115 -12.15 11.74 9.78
CA ARG A 115 -12.63 12.32 8.52
C ARG A 115 -13.03 11.19 7.57
N MET A 116 -14.23 11.27 7.00
CA MET A 116 -14.59 10.40 5.90
C MET A 116 -13.66 10.69 4.72
N ILE A 117 -13.09 9.65 4.13
CA ILE A 117 -12.39 9.76 2.87
C ILE A 117 -13.37 9.38 1.77
N ASP A 118 -13.87 10.41 1.11
CA ASP A 118 -14.60 10.25 -0.14
C ASP A 118 -13.55 10.13 -1.26
N TYR A 119 -13.06 8.90 -1.48
CA TYR A 119 -12.43 8.59 -2.75
C TYR A 119 -13.55 8.72 -3.78
N ALA A 120 -13.57 9.79 -4.56
CA ALA A 120 -14.66 10.22 -5.46
C ALA A 120 -15.16 9.14 -6.47
N MET A 121 -15.78 8.10 -5.95
CA MET A 121 -16.27 6.89 -6.57
C MET A 121 -17.49 6.50 -5.72
N ASP A 122 -18.68 6.53 -6.32
CA ASP A 122 -19.96 6.32 -5.62
C ASP A 122 -20.09 4.98 -4.86
N ASP A 123 -19.09 4.09 -4.94
CA ASP A 123 -19.11 2.73 -4.40
C ASP A 123 -17.82 2.32 -3.63
N ASP A 124 -16.86 3.23 -3.35
CA ASP A 124 -15.65 2.87 -2.58
C ASP A 124 -15.99 2.56 -1.10
N PHE A 125 -15.30 1.60 -0.50
CA PHE A 125 -15.59 1.13 0.85
C PHE A 125 -15.55 2.30 1.85
N PRO A 126 -16.55 2.44 2.76
CA PRO A 126 -16.52 3.48 3.76
C PRO A 126 -15.17 3.46 4.48
N THR A 127 -14.39 4.51 4.28
CA THR A 127 -13.05 4.63 4.85
C THR A 127 -12.99 5.92 5.63
N VAL A 128 -12.48 5.82 6.85
CA VAL A 128 -12.21 6.99 7.69
C VAL A 128 -10.73 7.11 7.93
N SER A 129 -10.27 8.35 8.02
CA SER A 129 -8.90 8.65 8.41
C SER A 129 -8.84 9.42 9.70
N THR A 130 -7.71 9.28 10.37
CA THR A 130 -7.25 10.21 11.40
C THR A 130 -5.75 10.46 11.25
N ASP A 131 -5.20 11.33 12.09
CA ASP A 131 -3.77 11.58 12.19
C ASP A 131 -3.27 11.16 13.57
N ILE A 132 -2.14 10.46 13.61
CA ILE A 132 -1.48 10.03 14.83
C ILE A 132 -0.14 10.77 14.93
N ASP A 133 0.15 11.32 16.11
CA ASP A 133 1.41 11.98 16.41
C ASP A 133 2.27 11.08 17.31
N GLY A 134 3.54 10.89 16.96
CA GLY A 134 4.50 10.16 17.78
C GLY A 134 5.92 10.71 17.67
N CYS A 135 6.78 10.33 18.60
CA CYS A 135 8.19 10.70 18.64
C CYS A 135 9.05 9.52 19.09
N VAL A 136 10.35 9.65 18.83
CA VAL A 136 11.39 8.76 19.32
C VAL A 136 11.97 9.37 20.60
N LEU A 137 12.25 8.52 21.57
CA LEU A 137 12.91 8.89 22.81
C LEU A 137 14.43 8.80 22.62
N ASP A 138 15.14 9.88 22.93
CA ASP A 138 16.60 9.93 22.96
C ASP A 138 17.07 10.20 24.40
N GLY A 139 17.30 9.12 25.13
CA GLY A 139 17.47 9.16 26.59
C GLY A 139 16.20 9.68 27.27
N GLU A 140 16.33 10.82 27.96
CA GLU A 140 15.23 11.54 28.62
C GLU A 140 14.57 12.60 27.72
N SER A 141 15.06 12.78 26.49
CA SER A 141 14.57 13.80 25.55
C SER A 141 13.65 13.18 24.49
N GLU A 142 12.80 14.01 23.89
CA GLU A 142 11.90 13.61 22.81
C GLU A 142 12.31 14.30 21.50
N THR A 143 12.36 13.54 20.40
CA THR A 143 12.46 14.15 19.07
C THR A 143 11.20 14.97 18.76
N PRO A 144 11.23 15.87 17.76
CA PRO A 144 10.01 16.52 17.25
C PRO A 144 8.94 15.48 16.92
N LEU A 145 7.69 15.82 17.22
CA LEU A 145 6.55 14.98 16.87
C LEU A 145 6.44 14.84 15.36
N HIS A 146 6.25 13.61 14.94
CA HIS A 146 6.00 13.23 13.57
C HIS A 146 4.57 12.73 13.46
N ARG A 147 3.90 13.20 12.40
CA ARG A 147 2.49 12.91 12.13
C ARG A 147 2.39 11.94 10.96
N PHE A 148 1.66 10.84 11.15
CA PHE A 148 1.28 9.94 10.06
C PHE A 148 -0.23 9.73 10.02
N ARG A 149 -0.71 9.29 8.86
CA ARG A 149 -2.13 9.03 8.61
C ARG A 149 -2.48 7.58 8.94
N LEU A 150 -3.59 7.41 9.66
CA LEU A 150 -4.22 6.12 9.92
C LEU A 150 -5.54 6.06 9.16
N ASP A 151 -5.68 5.07 8.28
CA ASP A 151 -6.87 4.82 7.49
C ASP A 151 -7.53 3.51 7.93
N VAL A 152 -8.86 3.52 8.08
CA VAL A 152 -9.65 2.34 8.45
C VAL A 152 -10.82 2.18 7.49
N SER A 153 -10.81 1.09 6.73
CA SER A 153 -11.88 0.70 5.80
C SER A 153 -12.88 -0.25 6.46
N PHE A 154 -14.13 -0.23 6.01
CA PHE A 154 -15.23 -1.05 6.54
C PHE A 154 -15.91 -1.88 5.44
N ASN A 155 -16.62 -2.93 5.84
CA ASN A 155 -17.48 -3.74 4.96
C ASN A 155 -16.76 -4.40 3.77
N LEU A 156 -15.44 -4.59 3.87
CA LEU A 156 -14.67 -5.35 2.89
C LEU A 156 -14.98 -6.84 3.01
N LYS A 157 -15.16 -7.51 1.86
CA LYS A 157 -15.22 -8.97 1.83
C LYS A 157 -13.81 -9.52 1.99
N LEU A 158 -13.58 -10.28 3.06
CA LEU A 158 -12.27 -10.87 3.36
C LEU A 158 -12.25 -12.33 2.93
N ASP A 159 -11.94 -12.55 1.65
CA ASP A 159 -11.86 -13.87 1.03
C ASP A 159 -10.71 -13.89 0.00
N PRO A 160 -9.54 -14.49 0.32
CA PRO A 160 -9.26 -15.30 1.51
C PRO A 160 -9.36 -14.57 2.87
N PRO A 161 -9.64 -15.29 3.98
CA PRO A 161 -9.77 -14.70 5.30
C PRO A 161 -8.44 -14.13 5.82
N PRO A 162 -8.47 -13.25 6.84
CA PRO A 162 -7.26 -12.75 7.48
C PRO A 162 -6.35 -13.86 7.97
N VAL A 163 -5.04 -13.65 7.85
CA VAL A 163 -4.00 -14.58 8.31
C VAL A 163 -3.10 -13.92 9.34
N PRO A 164 -2.58 -14.66 10.33
CA PRO A 164 -1.59 -14.12 11.25
C PRO A 164 -0.23 -13.94 10.56
N LEU A 165 0.55 -12.98 11.04
CA LEU A 165 1.89 -12.69 10.51
C LEU A 165 2.88 -12.45 11.65
N HIS A 166 4.08 -13.03 11.56
CA HIS A 166 5.21 -12.63 12.40
C HIS A 166 5.93 -11.47 11.73
N TYR A 167 5.69 -10.25 12.23
CA TYR A 167 6.18 -9.03 11.62
C TYR A 167 7.59 -8.73 12.10
N THR A 168 8.52 -8.56 11.16
CA THR A 168 9.90 -8.15 11.40
C THR A 168 10.04 -6.66 11.05
N PRO A 169 10.13 -5.76 12.05
CA PRO A 169 10.29 -4.33 11.80
C PRO A 169 11.69 -4.00 11.27
N CYS A 170 11.87 -2.81 10.69
CA CYS A 170 13.20 -2.35 10.30
C CYS A 170 14.09 -2.12 11.54
N LEU A 171 13.50 -1.71 12.66
CA LEU A 171 14.17 -1.56 13.95
C LEU A 171 13.32 -2.05 15.11
N GLY A 172 14.00 -2.64 16.10
CA GLY A 172 13.40 -3.16 17.32
C GLY A 172 12.97 -4.63 17.22
N GLU A 173 12.17 -5.07 18.19
CA GLU A 173 11.79 -6.48 18.32
C GLU A 173 10.65 -6.88 17.37
N ALA A 174 10.77 -8.06 16.76
CA ALA A 174 9.71 -8.68 15.98
C ALA A 174 8.48 -8.98 16.85
N PHE A 175 7.29 -8.91 16.27
CA PHE A 175 6.04 -9.08 17.00
C PHE A 175 5.00 -9.83 16.18
N HIS A 176 4.03 -10.41 16.87
CA HIS A 176 2.95 -11.16 16.23
C HIS A 176 1.76 -10.26 15.94
N LEU A 177 1.35 -10.20 14.67
CA LEU A 177 0.08 -9.62 14.25
C LEU A 177 -0.94 -10.75 14.09
N PRO A 178 -2.03 -10.76 14.88
CA PRO A 178 -3.00 -11.87 14.84
C PRO A 178 -3.88 -11.87 13.59
N SER A 179 -4.03 -10.72 12.93
CA SER A 179 -4.93 -10.53 11.79
C SER A 179 -4.33 -9.57 10.77
N THR A 180 -3.91 -10.11 9.63
CA THR A 180 -3.36 -9.37 8.49
C THR A 180 -4.01 -9.82 7.18
N CYS A 181 -3.95 -8.98 6.17
CA CYS A 181 -4.46 -9.32 4.85
C CYS A 181 -3.69 -10.51 4.27
N ALA A 182 -4.41 -11.52 3.78
CA ALA A 182 -3.82 -12.61 3.01
C ALA A 182 -3.16 -12.06 1.74
N LEU A 183 -2.01 -12.62 1.37
CA LEU A 183 -1.23 -12.15 0.22
C LEU A 183 -2.05 -12.17 -1.08
N ASP A 184 -2.81 -13.25 -1.33
CA ASP A 184 -3.65 -13.37 -2.53
C ASP A 184 -4.74 -12.27 -2.60
N LEU A 185 -5.36 -11.94 -1.46
CA LEU A 185 -6.34 -10.86 -1.36
C LEU A 185 -5.68 -9.50 -1.61
N GLN A 186 -4.48 -9.29 -1.07
CA GLN A 186 -3.71 -8.08 -1.27
C GLN A 186 -3.31 -7.89 -2.75
N ILE A 187 -2.91 -8.95 -3.44
CA ILE A 187 -2.63 -8.94 -4.88
C ILE A 187 -3.91 -8.63 -5.67
N ALA A 188 -5.03 -9.24 -5.32
CA ALA A 188 -6.31 -8.97 -5.97
C ALA A 188 -6.73 -7.50 -5.84
N TRP A 189 -6.63 -6.90 -4.65
CA TRP A 189 -6.92 -5.48 -4.45
C TRP A 189 -5.98 -4.56 -5.24
N LYS A 190 -4.70 -4.90 -5.34
CA LYS A 190 -3.74 -4.14 -6.15
C LYS A 190 -4.02 -4.24 -7.64
N LEU A 191 -4.33 -5.44 -8.13
CA LEU A 191 -4.78 -5.64 -9.51
C LEU A 191 -6.04 -4.82 -9.79
N HIS A 192 -7.04 -4.88 -8.91
CA HIS A 192 -8.25 -4.07 -9.04
C HIS A 192 -7.93 -2.58 -9.17
N GLN A 193 -7.05 -2.04 -8.32
CA GLN A 193 -6.60 -0.66 -8.39
C GLN A 193 -5.91 -0.34 -9.73
N CYS A 194 -5.15 -1.26 -10.31
CA CYS A 194 -4.63 -1.13 -11.66
C CYS A 194 -5.72 -1.12 -12.75
N LEU A 195 -6.93 -1.65 -12.51
CA LEU A 195 -8.03 -1.61 -13.48
C LEU A 195 -8.84 -0.32 -13.42
N VAL A 196 -9.00 0.26 -12.23
CA VAL A 196 -9.83 1.45 -12.00
C VAL A 196 -9.03 2.74 -12.00
N ARG A 197 -7.80 2.73 -11.47
CA ARG A 197 -6.91 3.88 -11.39
C ARG A 197 -5.46 3.43 -11.13
N PRO A 198 -4.67 3.08 -12.16
CA PRO A 198 -3.30 2.65 -11.94
C PRO A 198 -2.48 3.68 -11.15
N ARG A 199 -1.86 3.21 -10.06
CA ARG A 199 -0.92 3.96 -9.22
C ARG A 199 0.43 3.28 -9.28
N PHE A 200 1.50 4.07 -9.26
CA PHE A 200 2.87 3.57 -9.26
C PHE A 200 3.10 2.49 -8.20
N LYS A 201 2.69 2.77 -6.95
CA LYS A 201 2.89 1.85 -5.82
C LYS A 201 2.25 0.46 -6.03
N ASP A 202 1.09 0.40 -6.69
CA ASP A 202 0.42 -0.89 -6.92
C ASP A 202 1.07 -1.65 -8.08
N LEU A 203 1.47 -0.96 -9.15
CA LEU A 203 2.21 -1.57 -10.25
C LEU A 203 3.55 -2.13 -9.75
N LEU A 204 4.26 -1.35 -8.94
CA LEU A 204 5.53 -1.75 -8.33
C LEU A 204 5.35 -2.94 -7.38
N ASP A 205 4.38 -2.88 -6.48
CA ASP A 205 4.11 -3.96 -5.53
C ASP A 205 3.76 -5.25 -6.27
N LEU A 206 2.96 -5.20 -7.32
CA LEU A 206 2.63 -6.37 -8.13
C LEU A 206 3.87 -6.94 -8.86
N MET A 207 4.70 -6.08 -9.44
CA MET A 207 5.94 -6.47 -10.10
C MET A 207 6.90 -7.20 -9.16
N TRP A 208 6.90 -6.86 -7.86
CA TRP A 208 7.79 -7.46 -6.87
C TRP A 208 7.17 -8.65 -6.13
N LEU A 209 5.88 -8.58 -5.78
CA LEU A 209 5.21 -9.64 -5.01
C LEU A 209 5.01 -10.91 -5.83
N VAL A 210 4.60 -10.77 -7.09
CA VAL A 210 4.19 -11.91 -7.91
C VAL A 210 5.32 -12.91 -8.19
N PRO A 211 6.53 -12.50 -8.59
CA PRO A 211 7.60 -13.45 -8.88
C PRO A 211 8.22 -14.10 -7.64
N GLU A 212 8.21 -13.42 -6.48
CA GLU A 212 8.92 -13.85 -5.27
C GLU A 212 8.07 -14.75 -4.35
N ASN A 213 6.77 -14.90 -4.63
CA ASN A 213 5.85 -15.57 -3.72
C ASN A 213 5.05 -16.67 -4.43
N ALA A 214 4.78 -17.76 -3.70
CA ALA A 214 3.80 -18.75 -4.13
C ALA A 214 2.40 -18.16 -3.98
N ILE A 215 1.66 -18.07 -5.10
CA ILE A 215 0.36 -17.40 -5.19
C ILE A 215 -0.71 -18.38 -5.63
N ASP A 216 -1.86 -18.36 -4.97
CA ASP A 216 -3.05 -19.07 -5.41
C ASP A 216 -3.81 -18.19 -6.43
N ALA A 217 -3.54 -18.42 -7.71
CA ALA A 217 -4.16 -17.69 -8.80
C ALA A 217 -5.70 -17.80 -8.79
N ASP A 218 -6.26 -18.91 -8.32
CA ASP A 218 -7.72 -19.07 -8.22
C ASP A 218 -8.28 -18.20 -7.11
N ALA A 219 -7.60 -18.12 -5.96
CA ALA A 219 -7.96 -17.22 -4.86
C ALA A 219 -7.89 -15.74 -5.30
N VAL A 220 -6.79 -15.34 -5.95
CA VAL A 220 -6.64 -14.00 -6.52
C VAL A 220 -7.78 -13.71 -7.51
N GLY A 221 -8.11 -14.65 -8.40
CA GLY A 221 -9.15 -14.46 -9.40
C GLY A 221 -10.56 -14.38 -8.83
N ARG A 222 -10.88 -15.16 -7.79
CA ARG A 222 -12.16 -15.04 -7.07
C ARG A 222 -12.29 -13.69 -6.39
N ALA A 223 -11.26 -13.26 -5.66
CA ALA A 223 -11.24 -11.97 -4.97
C ALA A 223 -11.36 -10.80 -5.96
N LEU A 224 -10.54 -10.79 -7.01
CA LEU A 224 -10.54 -9.74 -8.04
C LEU A 224 -11.90 -9.62 -8.74
N ARG A 225 -12.54 -10.74 -9.11
CA ARG A 225 -13.87 -10.73 -9.73
C ARG A 225 -14.95 -10.19 -8.78
N ALA A 226 -14.87 -10.52 -7.49
CA ALA A 226 -15.81 -10.01 -6.49
C ALA A 226 -15.69 -8.49 -6.34
N GLU A 227 -14.47 -7.97 -6.24
CA GLU A 227 -14.17 -6.53 -6.17
C GLU A 227 -14.63 -5.81 -7.44
N CYS A 228 -14.27 -6.34 -8.63
CA CYS A 228 -14.72 -5.76 -9.90
C CYS A 228 -16.25 -5.74 -10.02
N ALA A 229 -16.94 -6.77 -9.52
CA ALA A 229 -18.39 -6.83 -9.56
C ALA A 229 -19.05 -5.79 -8.65
N LEU A 230 -18.45 -5.53 -7.48
CA LEU A 230 -18.90 -4.49 -6.53
C LEU A 230 -18.76 -3.10 -7.15
N ASP A 231 -17.59 -2.79 -7.69
CA ASP A 231 -17.24 -1.47 -8.24
C ASP A 231 -17.67 -1.29 -9.71
N LYS A 232 -18.30 -2.32 -10.29
CA LYS A 232 -18.69 -2.39 -11.71
C LYS A 232 -17.49 -2.13 -12.65
N ALA A 233 -16.30 -2.55 -12.23
CA ALA A 233 -15.06 -2.44 -13.00
C ALA A 233 -14.99 -3.51 -14.10
N ASP A 234 -14.49 -3.12 -15.28
CA ASP A 234 -14.29 -4.06 -16.39
C ASP A 234 -13.00 -4.87 -16.19
N ILE A 235 -13.16 -6.13 -15.73
CA ILE A 235 -12.04 -7.07 -15.56
C ILE A 235 -11.30 -7.35 -16.87
N GLY A 236 -11.94 -7.16 -18.03
CA GLY A 236 -11.32 -7.28 -19.34
C GLY A 236 -10.18 -6.29 -19.57
N ARG A 237 -10.02 -5.27 -18.71
CA ARG A 237 -8.88 -4.33 -18.72
C ARG A 237 -7.57 -4.99 -18.29
N LEU A 238 -7.57 -6.17 -17.68
CA LEU A 238 -6.36 -6.95 -17.41
C LEU A 238 -5.51 -7.16 -18.68
N ARG A 239 -6.14 -7.18 -19.86
CA ARG A 239 -5.43 -7.26 -21.15
C ARG A 239 -4.38 -6.16 -21.37
N TYR A 240 -4.54 -4.98 -20.76
CA TYR A 240 -3.58 -3.89 -20.90
C TYR A 240 -2.31 -4.15 -20.09
N LEU A 241 -2.42 -4.84 -18.95
CA LEU A 241 -1.27 -5.36 -18.20
C LEU A 241 -0.63 -6.53 -18.97
N LEU A 242 -1.44 -7.45 -19.50
CA LEU A 242 -0.96 -8.61 -20.27
C LEU A 242 -0.25 -8.26 -21.57
N ASN A 243 -0.69 -7.24 -22.29
CA ASN A 243 -0.12 -6.95 -23.60
C ASN A 243 1.01 -5.91 -23.53
N GLY A 244 1.39 -5.46 -22.33
CA GLY A 244 2.26 -4.29 -22.17
C GLY A 244 1.62 -2.99 -22.71
N ASP A 245 0.31 -3.00 -22.96
CA ASP A 245 -0.47 -1.92 -23.57
C ASP A 245 -1.01 -0.93 -22.52
N MET A 246 -0.42 -0.87 -21.33
CA MET A 246 -0.82 0.09 -20.28
C MET A 246 -0.94 1.55 -20.75
N PRO A 247 -0.14 2.06 -21.70
CA PRO A 247 -0.36 3.40 -22.29
C PRO A 247 -1.73 3.59 -22.97
N ARG A 248 -2.44 2.51 -23.33
CA ARG A 248 -3.77 2.52 -23.97
C ARG A 248 -4.91 2.24 -22.99
N HIS A 249 -4.62 2.08 -21.70
CA HIS A 249 -5.62 1.72 -20.71
C HIS A 249 -6.65 2.86 -20.53
N PRO A 250 -7.97 2.59 -20.58
CA PRO A 250 -9.00 3.62 -20.80
C PRO A 250 -9.18 4.60 -19.64
N VAL A 251 -8.79 4.18 -18.43
CA VAL A 251 -8.78 5.03 -17.23
C VAL A 251 -7.35 5.39 -16.82
N PHE A 252 -6.38 5.26 -17.75
CA PHE A 252 -5.01 5.66 -17.55
C PHE A 252 -4.47 6.53 -18.70
N PRO A 253 -3.70 7.59 -18.39
CA PRO A 253 -3.59 8.22 -17.08
C PRO A 253 -4.90 8.96 -16.82
N GLY A 254 -5.82 8.36 -16.05
CA GLY A 254 -7.22 8.80 -15.88
C GLY A 254 -7.36 10.03 -15.00
N GLN A 255 -6.57 11.05 -15.28
CA GLN A 255 -6.46 12.24 -14.47
C GLN A 255 -6.26 13.41 -15.38
N ARG A 256 -7.16 14.39 -15.28
CA ARG A 256 -7.18 15.60 -16.13
C ARG A 256 -5.83 16.34 -16.23
N ALA A 257 -4.89 16.06 -15.32
CA ALA A 257 -3.56 16.68 -15.26
C ALA A 257 -2.46 15.96 -16.08
N VAL A 258 -2.65 14.69 -16.45
CA VAL A 258 -1.64 13.89 -17.17
C VAL A 258 -2.28 13.28 -18.40
N GLU A 259 -1.65 13.49 -19.55
CA GLU A 259 -2.21 13.08 -20.84
C GLU A 259 -1.58 11.77 -21.36
N THR A 260 -0.41 11.38 -20.87
CA THR A 260 0.34 10.22 -21.37
C THR A 260 1.03 9.42 -20.25
N MET A 261 1.26 8.13 -20.50
CA MET A 261 2.06 7.28 -19.59
C MET A 261 3.48 7.80 -19.40
N ALA A 262 4.12 8.33 -20.44
CA ALA A 262 5.44 8.96 -20.31
C ALA A 262 5.43 10.10 -19.28
N ARG A 263 4.39 10.95 -19.31
CA ARG A 263 4.24 12.03 -18.34
C ARG A 263 3.95 11.52 -16.92
N ALA A 264 3.20 10.43 -16.79
CA ALA A 264 2.98 9.78 -15.50
C ALA A 264 4.28 9.18 -14.95
N TRP A 265 5.08 8.55 -15.82
CA TRP A 265 6.38 7.98 -15.47
C TRP A 265 7.36 9.02 -14.98
N GLU A 266 7.49 10.15 -15.69
CA GLU A 266 8.31 11.28 -15.25
C GLU A 266 7.92 11.76 -13.85
N TYR A 267 6.61 11.88 -13.60
CA TYR A 267 6.13 12.24 -12.27
C TYR A 267 6.43 11.15 -11.24
N TRP A 268 6.16 9.89 -11.53
CA TRP A 268 6.40 8.81 -10.59
C TRP A 268 7.88 8.69 -10.26
N ARG A 269 8.78 8.75 -11.25
CA ARG A 269 10.21 8.65 -11.00
C ARG A 269 10.78 9.89 -10.28
N HIS A 270 10.35 11.10 -10.67
CA HIS A 270 11.02 12.34 -10.23
C HIS A 270 10.20 13.23 -9.29
N GLY A 271 8.92 12.91 -9.05
CA GLY A 271 8.01 13.68 -8.20
C GLY A 271 7.64 15.06 -8.73
N ARG A 272 7.97 15.37 -10.00
CA ARG A 272 7.76 16.68 -10.61
C ARG A 272 7.33 16.53 -12.05
N MET A 273 6.43 17.39 -12.51
CA MET A 273 6.07 17.50 -13.92
C MET A 273 6.28 18.92 -14.45
N PRO A 274 6.82 19.09 -15.67
CA PRO A 274 6.82 20.38 -16.33
C PRO A 274 5.38 20.76 -16.70
N ASN A 275 4.97 21.97 -16.36
CA ASN A 275 3.72 22.57 -16.84
C ASN A 275 3.90 23.05 -18.30
N LYS A 276 2.82 23.55 -18.92
CA LYS A 276 2.84 24.06 -20.31
C LYS A 276 3.82 25.25 -20.52
N ALA A 277 4.30 25.86 -19.45
CA ALA A 277 5.30 26.94 -19.45
C ALA A 277 6.71 26.47 -19.01
N GLY A 278 6.92 25.16 -18.84
CA GLY A 278 8.20 24.57 -18.40
C GLY A 278 8.50 24.70 -16.90
N GLN A 279 7.54 25.16 -16.08
CA GLN A 279 7.69 25.26 -14.62
C GLN A 279 7.19 23.98 -13.93
N TRP A 280 7.86 23.58 -12.86
CA TRP A 280 7.55 22.35 -12.12
C TRP A 280 6.30 22.51 -11.25
N GLN A 281 5.34 21.57 -11.38
CA GLN A 281 4.15 21.50 -10.52
C GLN A 281 4.04 20.13 -9.83
N VAL A 282 3.50 20.13 -8.61
CA VAL A 282 3.11 18.92 -7.87
C VAL A 282 1.73 18.51 -8.35
N ALA A 283 1.62 17.33 -8.95
CA ALA A 283 0.36 16.79 -9.43
C ALA A 283 -0.23 15.81 -8.41
N LEU A 284 -0.89 16.36 -7.39
CA LEU A 284 -1.53 15.64 -6.27
C LEU A 284 -2.44 14.47 -6.68
N HIS A 285 -2.90 14.43 -7.93
CA HIS A 285 -3.84 13.43 -8.38
C HIS A 285 -3.15 12.13 -8.82
N ILE A 286 -1.86 12.12 -9.21
CA ILE A 286 -1.20 10.98 -9.92
C ILE A 286 -0.74 9.86 -8.98
N GLY A 287 -1.12 9.99 -7.70
CA GLY A 287 -0.59 9.17 -6.64
C GLY A 287 0.77 9.68 -6.20
N ASP A 288 1.47 8.82 -5.48
CA ASP A 288 2.72 9.14 -4.84
C ASP A 288 3.93 8.86 -5.75
N PRO A 289 4.99 9.71 -5.71
CA PRO A 289 6.22 9.42 -6.43
C PRO A 289 7.00 8.26 -5.80
N ALA A 290 7.97 7.74 -6.56
CA ALA A 290 8.86 6.67 -6.15
C ALA A 290 9.63 7.02 -4.89
N SER A 291 10.03 8.28 -4.72
CA SER A 291 10.76 8.76 -3.54
C SER A 291 10.01 8.63 -2.22
N VAL A 292 8.72 8.29 -2.23
CA VAL A 292 7.98 7.96 -0.99
C VAL A 292 7.57 6.49 -0.94
N CYS A 293 7.81 5.74 -2.03
CA CYS A 293 7.48 4.33 -2.14
C CYS A 293 8.69 3.43 -1.92
N VAL A 294 9.90 3.89 -2.25
CA VAL A 294 11.13 3.09 -2.21
C VAL A 294 12.29 3.86 -1.58
N SER A 295 13.26 3.15 -1.00
CA SER A 295 14.45 3.80 -0.43
C SER A 295 15.39 4.36 -1.50
N ARG A 296 15.46 3.71 -2.66
CA ARG A 296 16.38 4.05 -3.75
C ARG A 296 15.67 4.21 -5.08
N VAL A 297 15.45 5.46 -5.49
CA VAL A 297 14.83 5.79 -6.79
C VAL A 297 15.77 5.47 -7.96
N ASP A 298 17.08 5.60 -7.75
CA ASP A 298 18.13 5.29 -8.72
C ASP A 298 18.14 3.79 -9.09
N ALA A 299 17.69 2.92 -8.20
CA ALA A 299 17.59 1.48 -8.45
C ALA A 299 16.38 1.09 -9.32
N LEU A 300 15.45 2.01 -9.60
CA LEU A 300 14.34 1.77 -10.53
C LEU A 300 14.81 1.94 -11.99
N PRO A 301 14.17 1.25 -12.97
CA PRO A 301 14.50 1.40 -14.38
C PRO A 301 14.53 2.85 -14.82
N GLU A 302 15.48 3.29 -15.64
CA GLU A 302 15.52 4.69 -16.10
C GLU A 302 14.39 4.98 -17.08
N ARG A 303 14.13 4.03 -17.99
CA ARG A 303 13.17 4.19 -19.08
C ARG A 303 11.84 3.53 -18.74
N LEU A 304 10.76 4.17 -19.19
CA LEU A 304 9.40 3.64 -19.07
C LEU A 304 9.27 2.27 -19.76
N GLU A 305 9.90 2.09 -20.93
CA GLU A 305 9.81 0.83 -21.66
C GLU A 305 10.36 -0.35 -20.86
N ASP A 306 11.47 -0.14 -20.16
CA ASP A 306 12.10 -1.16 -19.33
C ASP A 306 11.22 -1.50 -18.12
N PHE A 307 10.63 -0.48 -17.48
CA PHE A 307 9.68 -0.69 -16.39
C PHE A 307 8.43 -1.48 -16.84
N LEU A 308 7.85 -1.13 -17.99
CA LEU A 308 6.68 -1.83 -18.52
C LEU A 308 7.01 -3.27 -18.95
N ALA A 309 8.20 -3.50 -19.50
CA ALA A 309 8.66 -4.84 -19.85
C ALA A 309 8.81 -5.72 -18.60
N GLN A 310 9.44 -5.21 -17.53
CA GLN A 310 9.58 -5.92 -16.26
C GLN A 310 8.23 -6.20 -15.61
N LEU A 311 7.32 -5.22 -15.59
CA LEU A 311 5.97 -5.39 -15.09
C LEU A 311 5.21 -6.48 -15.87
N HIS A 312 5.30 -6.46 -17.20
CA HIS A 312 4.67 -7.46 -18.05
C HIS A 312 5.23 -8.86 -17.76
N GLU A 313 6.54 -9.01 -17.71
CA GLU A 313 7.22 -10.29 -17.42
C GLU A 313 6.80 -10.84 -16.06
N ALA A 314 6.83 -10.01 -15.01
CA ALA A 314 6.45 -10.39 -13.66
C ALA A 314 5.00 -10.86 -13.54
N LEU A 315 4.08 -10.27 -14.32
CA LEU A 315 2.65 -10.51 -14.21
C LEU A 315 2.09 -11.49 -15.25
N HIS A 316 2.83 -11.80 -16.31
CA HIS A 316 2.32 -12.58 -17.44
C HIS A 316 1.67 -13.90 -17.01
N GLY A 317 2.35 -14.69 -16.16
CA GLY A 317 1.84 -15.99 -15.71
C GLY A 317 0.54 -15.88 -14.91
N LEU A 318 0.50 -14.96 -13.93
CA LEU A 318 -0.69 -14.73 -13.12
C LEU A 318 -1.85 -14.21 -13.97
N VAL A 319 -1.64 -13.17 -14.76
CA VAL A 319 -2.75 -12.54 -15.49
C VAL A 319 -3.28 -13.43 -16.61
N ALA A 320 -2.44 -14.31 -17.18
CA ALA A 320 -2.88 -15.34 -18.11
C ALA A 320 -3.83 -16.34 -17.45
N ALA A 321 -3.55 -16.76 -16.20
CA ALA A 321 -4.43 -17.62 -15.42
C ALA A 321 -5.73 -16.93 -14.98
N LEU A 322 -5.70 -15.61 -14.77
CA LEU A 322 -6.86 -14.83 -14.34
C LEU A 322 -7.82 -14.48 -15.48
N SER A 323 -7.27 -14.38 -16.70
CA SER A 323 -8.05 -13.99 -17.87
C SER A 323 -9.12 -15.03 -18.14
N PRO A 324 -10.41 -14.64 -18.28
CA PRO A 324 -11.41 -15.58 -18.74
C PRO A 324 -10.95 -16.11 -20.09
N GLU A 325 -10.97 -17.43 -20.30
CA GLU A 325 -10.77 -18.00 -21.63
C GLU A 325 -11.63 -17.20 -22.59
N ALA A 326 -10.99 -16.40 -23.46
CA ALA A 326 -11.70 -15.90 -24.60
C ALA A 326 -12.19 -17.16 -25.32
N PRO A 327 -13.49 -17.34 -25.59
CA PRO A 327 -13.88 -18.41 -26.48
C PRO A 327 -13.09 -18.18 -27.76
N LEU A 328 -12.21 -19.14 -28.09
CA LEU A 328 -11.63 -19.25 -29.42
C LEU A 328 -12.82 -19.12 -30.37
N ARG A 329 -12.96 -17.99 -31.06
CA ARG A 329 -14.03 -17.82 -32.04
C ARG A 329 -13.90 -18.99 -33.02
N PRO A 330 -14.86 -19.94 -33.06
CA PRO A 330 -14.79 -21.00 -34.03
C PRO A 330 -15.08 -20.38 -35.40
N GLY A 331 -14.11 -20.46 -36.30
CA GLY A 331 -14.33 -20.38 -37.74
C GLY A 331 -14.88 -19.07 -38.29
N ALA A 332 -14.01 -18.10 -38.55
CA ALA A 332 -14.16 -17.34 -39.78
C ALA A 332 -13.70 -18.24 -40.94
N PHE A 333 -14.58 -19.12 -41.40
CA PHE A 333 -14.42 -19.75 -42.70
C PHE A 333 -14.31 -18.62 -43.73
N LEU A 334 -13.16 -18.58 -44.41
CA LEU A 334 -12.97 -17.89 -45.67
C LEU A 334 -14.15 -18.25 -46.59
N LYS A 335 -14.99 -17.28 -46.90
CA LYS A 335 -15.85 -17.40 -48.08
C LYS A 335 -14.95 -17.15 -49.29
N ALA A 336 -14.92 -18.16 -50.15
CA ALA A 336 -14.34 -18.14 -51.48
C ALA A 336 -15.00 -17.10 -52.38
#